data_AF-A0AAD3XW07-F1
#
_entry.id   AF-A0AAD3XW07-F1
#
_cell.length_a   1.000
_cell.length_b   1.000
_cell.length_c   1.000
_cell.angle_alpha   90.00
_cell.angle_beta   90.00
_cell.angle_gamma   90.00
#
_symmetry.space_group_name_H-M   'P 1'
#
loop_
_entity.id
_entity.type
_entity.pdbx_description
1 polymer ?
#
loop_
_entity_poly.entity_id
_entity_poly.type
_entity_poly.pdbx_seq_one_letter_code
_entity_poly.pdbx_strand_id
1 'polypeptide(L)'
;MAAASKRSNDPPKRPSQKSTMKSSYYLDQFQKLGYPKMVGLLLVSSILEAYLILHKKYHNPIFHIVIVSFVLVYFLKPYLFSGSSEVYLRDFSCYRPPSFCRVPFSSFLEHLAMLETFDRESVDFMAKVLKSSGQGQQTYLPPSLYFIPPRPYHEESIEEVQMVLFPVMEELLRKTDLSAQDVDILIVNCSGLCPSPSLASIIVHRQEKSYLQALFHVLKYISMIAK
;
A
#
# COMPACT_ATOMS: atom_id res chain seq x y z
N MET A 1 45.60 21.70 -23.10
CA MET A 1 45.04 20.80 -24.14
C MET A 1 44.33 19.67 -23.43
N ALA A 2 43.02 19.82 -23.21
CA ALA A 2 41.94 19.16 -23.97
C ALA A 2 41.78 17.68 -23.54
N ALA A 3 40.62 17.15 -23.14
CA ALA A 3 39.25 17.56 -23.37
C ALA A 3 38.34 17.13 -22.21
N ALA A 4 37.37 18.00 -21.89
CA ALA A 4 36.29 17.74 -20.93
C ALA A 4 35.25 16.79 -21.56
N SER A 5 35.12 15.59 -21.00
CA SER A 5 34.03 14.66 -21.33
C SER A 5 32.83 14.97 -20.44
N LYS A 6 31.87 15.74 -20.96
CA LYS A 6 30.53 15.88 -20.38
C LYS A 6 29.88 14.50 -20.26
N ARG A 7 29.85 13.92 -19.06
CA ARG A 7 28.96 12.78 -18.76
C ARG A 7 27.55 13.33 -18.61
N SER A 8 26.69 12.98 -19.57
CA SER A 8 25.24 13.06 -19.45
C SER A 8 24.84 12.33 -18.15
N ASN A 9 24.20 13.07 -17.24
CA ASN A 9 23.63 12.55 -15.98
C ASN A 9 22.16 12.18 -16.17
N ASP A 10 21.75 11.76 -17.37
CA ASP A 10 20.41 11.21 -17.55
C ASP A 10 20.38 9.76 -17.05
N PRO A 11 19.50 9.43 -16.09
CA PRO A 11 19.36 8.04 -15.68
C PRO A 11 18.88 7.20 -16.88
N PRO A 12 19.40 5.97 -17.05
CA PRO A 12 18.94 5.10 -18.12
C PRO A 12 17.44 4.86 -17.96
N LYS A 13 16.64 5.22 -18.99
CA LYS A 13 15.22 4.86 -19.08
C LYS A 13 15.11 3.33 -19.05
N ARG A 14 14.83 2.81 -17.86
CA ARG A 14 14.58 1.39 -17.64
C ARG A 14 13.23 1.06 -18.31
N PRO A 15 13.14 0.01 -19.15
CA PRO A 15 11.87 -0.38 -19.73
C PRO A 15 10.86 -0.63 -18.60
N SER A 16 9.69 -0.01 -18.71
CA SER A 16 8.57 -0.18 -17.78
C SER A 16 8.20 -1.66 -17.74
N GLN A 17 8.70 -2.37 -16.74
CA GLN A 17 8.30 -3.75 -16.50
C GLN A 17 6.85 -3.70 -16.03
N LYS A 18 5.91 -4.03 -16.92
CA LYS A 18 4.51 -4.24 -16.57
C LYS A 18 4.45 -5.47 -15.65
N SER A 19 4.70 -5.25 -14.36
CA SER A 19 4.42 -6.26 -13.35
C SER A 19 2.91 -6.27 -13.14
N THR A 20 2.20 -7.04 -13.95
CA THR A 20 0.81 -7.42 -13.68
C THR A 20 0.80 -8.28 -12.42
N MET A 21 0.67 -7.64 -11.26
CA MET A 21 0.33 -8.34 -10.02
C MET A 21 -1.10 -8.83 -10.19
N LYS A 22 -1.31 -10.15 -10.29
CA LYS A 22 -2.63 -10.74 -10.53
C LYS A 22 -3.56 -10.43 -9.35
N SER A 23 -4.30 -9.32 -9.48
CA SER A 23 -5.46 -8.89 -8.66
C SER A 23 -6.57 -9.94 -8.57
N SER A 24 -6.46 -11.00 -9.38
CA SER A 24 -7.37 -12.14 -9.45
C SER A 24 -7.72 -12.76 -8.11
N TYR A 25 -6.82 -12.81 -7.11
CA TYR A 25 -7.10 -13.51 -5.85
C TYR A 25 -8.13 -12.78 -4.97
N TYR A 26 -8.01 -11.47 -4.81
CA TYR A 26 -8.89 -10.70 -3.94
C TYR A 26 -10.27 -10.46 -4.57
N LEU A 27 -10.31 -10.15 -5.87
CA LEU A 27 -11.55 -10.04 -6.63
C LEU A 27 -12.34 -11.36 -6.64
N ASP A 28 -11.65 -12.50 -6.85
CA ASP A 28 -12.26 -13.83 -6.81
C ASP A 28 -12.82 -14.16 -5.42
N GLN A 29 -12.14 -13.76 -4.34
CA GLN A 29 -12.62 -13.98 -2.97
C GLN A 29 -13.87 -13.13 -2.65
N PHE A 30 -13.90 -11.86 -3.07
CA PHE A 30 -15.08 -11.00 -2.94
C PHE A 30 -16.26 -11.49 -3.78
N GLN A 31 -16.00 -11.95 -5.01
CA GLN A 31 -17.03 -12.57 -5.87
C GLN A 31 -17.59 -13.86 -5.25
N LYS A 32 -16.72 -14.73 -4.73
CA LYS A 32 -17.12 -15.98 -4.05
C LYS A 32 -17.94 -15.75 -2.79
N LEU A 33 -17.68 -14.65 -2.05
CA LEU A 33 -18.43 -14.32 -0.84
C LEU A 33 -19.80 -13.67 -1.17
N GLY A 34 -19.90 -12.92 -2.27
CA GLY A 34 -21.14 -12.28 -2.73
C GLY A 34 -22.10 -13.22 -3.48
N TYR A 35 -21.55 -14.17 -4.24
CA TYR A 35 -22.32 -15.12 -5.07
C TYR A 35 -23.40 -15.92 -4.30
N PRO A 36 -23.12 -16.57 -3.15
CA PRO A 36 -24.13 -17.36 -2.45
C PRO A 36 -25.25 -16.49 -1.86
N LYS A 37 -24.95 -15.26 -1.42
CA LYS A 37 -25.96 -14.30 -0.95
C LYS A 37 -26.88 -13.86 -2.08
N MET A 38 -26.30 -13.66 -3.26
CA MET A 38 -27.03 -13.25 -4.46
C MET A 38 -27.97 -14.35 -4.97
N VAL A 39 -27.48 -15.60 -5.04
CA VAL A 39 -28.30 -16.77 -5.39
C VAL A 39 -29.43 -16.98 -4.38
N GLY A 40 -29.15 -16.79 -3.08
CA GLY A 40 -30.17 -16.86 -2.04
C GLY A 40 -31.30 -15.84 -2.23
N LEU A 41 -30.97 -14.57 -2.54
CA LEU A 41 -31.95 -13.52 -2.78
C LEU A 41 -32.83 -13.81 -4.02
N LEU A 42 -32.22 -14.32 -5.09
CA LEU A 42 -32.91 -14.72 -6.32
C LEU A 42 -33.91 -15.85 -6.08
N LEU A 43 -33.51 -16.87 -5.30
CA LEU A 43 -34.39 -17.98 -4.95
C LEU A 43 -35.57 -17.51 -4.10
N VAL A 44 -35.32 -16.68 -3.08
CA VAL A 44 -36.38 -16.13 -2.22
C VAL A 44 -37.35 -15.26 -3.02
N SER A 45 -36.84 -14.38 -3.89
CA SER A 45 -37.67 -13.55 -4.78
C SER A 45 -38.51 -14.40 -5.73
N SER A 46 -37.95 -15.46 -6.31
CA SER A 46 -38.68 -16.35 -7.23
C SER A 46 -39.76 -17.17 -6.51
N ILE A 47 -39.50 -17.63 -5.28
CA ILE A 47 -40.47 -18.33 -4.44
C ILE A 47 -41.62 -17.40 -4.03
N LEU A 48 -41.32 -16.15 -3.70
CA LEU A 48 -42.34 -15.15 -3.35
C LEU A 48 -43.27 -14.83 -4.54
N GLU A 49 -42.71 -14.65 -5.73
CA GLU A 49 -43.49 -14.45 -6.96
C GLU A 49 -44.36 -15.67 -7.30
N ALA A 50 -43.82 -16.89 -7.17
CA ALA A 50 -44.59 -18.12 -7.40
C ALA A 50 -45.76 -18.28 -6.41
N TYR A 51 -45.55 -17.90 -5.14
CA TYR A 51 -46.60 -17.90 -4.12
C TYR A 51 -47.72 -16.89 -4.45
N LEU A 52 -47.36 -15.68 -4.91
CA LEU A 52 -48.32 -14.64 -5.31
C LEU A 52 -49.16 -15.05 -6.53
N ILE A 53 -48.56 -15.76 -7.50
CA ILE A 53 -49.24 -16.31 -8.68
C ILE A 53 -50.21 -17.43 -8.27
N LEU A 54 -49.80 -18.36 -7.41
CA LEU A 54 -50.62 -19.48 -6.92
C LEU A 54 -51.83 -19.01 -6.11
N HIS A 55 -51.69 -17.95 -5.32
CA HIS A 55 -52.79 -17.41 -4.51
C HIS A 55 -53.81 -16.57 -5.32
N LYS A 56 -53.70 -16.51 -6.66
CA LYS A 56 -54.61 -15.80 -7.59
C LYS A 56 -54.95 -14.34 -7.19
N LYS A 57 -54.14 -13.72 -6.33
CA LYS A 57 -54.40 -12.38 -5.77
C LYS A 57 -54.06 -11.25 -6.75
N TYR A 58 -53.26 -11.56 -7.78
CA TYR A 58 -52.88 -10.65 -8.85
C TYR A 58 -53.22 -11.27 -10.20
N HIS A 59 -54.22 -10.73 -10.89
CA HIS A 59 -54.84 -11.33 -12.09
C HIS A 59 -54.13 -10.96 -13.41
N ASN A 60 -53.06 -10.16 -13.35
CA ASN A 60 -52.39 -9.59 -14.51
C ASN A 60 -50.98 -10.18 -14.70
N PRO A 61 -50.79 -11.18 -15.58
CA PRO A 61 -49.50 -11.86 -15.77
C PRO A 61 -48.37 -10.93 -16.26
N ILE A 62 -48.72 -9.79 -16.83
CA ILE A 62 -47.79 -8.78 -17.34
C ILE A 62 -46.92 -8.20 -16.22
N PHE A 63 -47.47 -7.92 -15.04
CA PHE A 63 -46.71 -7.32 -13.93
C PHE A 63 -45.62 -8.26 -13.41
N HIS A 64 -45.94 -9.56 -13.28
CA HIS A 64 -44.97 -10.57 -12.86
C HIS A 64 -43.83 -10.73 -13.86
N ILE A 65 -44.13 -10.70 -15.17
CA ILE A 65 -43.10 -10.78 -16.23
C ILE A 65 -42.16 -9.56 -16.16
N VAL A 66 -42.68 -8.37 -15.94
CA VAL A 66 -41.88 -7.14 -15.80
C VAL A 66 -40.96 -7.20 -14.58
N ILE A 67 -41.48 -7.65 -13.43
CA ILE A 67 -40.69 -7.75 -12.18
C ILE A 67 -39.58 -8.80 -12.33
N VAL A 68 -39.90 -10.00 -12.81
CA VAL A 68 -38.91 -11.07 -13.02
C VAL A 68 -37.85 -10.65 -14.03
N SER A 69 -38.23 -9.95 -15.11
CA SER A 69 -37.28 -9.40 -16.08
C SER A 69 -36.34 -8.37 -15.45
N PHE A 70 -36.86 -7.46 -14.62
CA PHE A 70 -36.05 -6.43 -13.96
C PHE A 70 -35.08 -7.03 -12.95
N VAL A 71 -35.55 -8.01 -12.17
CA VAL A 71 -34.74 -8.82 -11.24
C VAL A 71 -33.62 -9.54 -12.01
N LEU A 72 -33.97 -10.24 -13.10
CA LEU A 72 -33.00 -10.96 -13.92
C LEU A 72 -31.92 -10.04 -14.50
N VAL A 73 -32.29 -8.86 -15.02
CA VAL A 73 -31.33 -7.87 -15.57
C VAL A 73 -30.43 -7.30 -14.47
N TYR A 74 -30.97 -6.98 -13.29
CA TYR A 74 -30.18 -6.48 -12.16
C TYR A 74 -29.10 -7.48 -11.74
N PHE A 75 -29.43 -8.78 -11.73
CA PHE A 75 -28.50 -9.85 -11.36
C PHE A 75 -27.57 -10.29 -12.50
N LEU A 76 -27.96 -10.14 -13.78
CA LEU A 76 -27.11 -10.43 -14.94
C LEU A 76 -26.10 -9.33 -15.24
N LYS A 77 -26.39 -8.07 -14.89
CA LYS A 77 -25.48 -6.92 -15.06
C LYS A 77 -24.05 -7.19 -14.59
N PRO A 78 -23.80 -7.65 -13.35
CA PRO A 78 -22.44 -7.91 -12.91
C PRO A 78 -21.74 -8.98 -13.74
N TYR A 79 -22.44 -9.98 -14.28
CA TYR A 79 -21.82 -11.00 -15.14
C TYR A 79 -21.52 -10.51 -16.56
N LEU A 80 -22.42 -9.70 -17.12
CA LEU A 80 -22.26 -9.12 -18.47
C LEU A 80 -21.23 -8.00 -18.50
N PHE A 81 -21.11 -7.26 -17.39
CA PHE A 81 -20.18 -6.14 -17.23
C PHE A 81 -19.01 -6.47 -16.29
N SER A 82 -18.84 -7.72 -15.86
CA SER A 82 -17.61 -8.21 -15.19
C SER A 82 -16.52 -8.35 -16.24
N GLY A 83 -16.07 -7.23 -16.80
CA GLY A 83 -14.68 -7.13 -17.20
C GLY A 83 -13.83 -7.27 -15.95
N SER A 84 -12.78 -8.07 -16.00
CA SER A 84 -11.76 -8.06 -14.95
C SER A 84 -11.14 -6.67 -14.91
N SER A 85 -11.39 -5.88 -13.86
CA SER A 85 -10.70 -4.61 -13.69
C SER A 85 -9.22 -4.90 -13.45
N GLU A 86 -8.41 -4.72 -14.50
CA GLU A 86 -6.97 -4.88 -14.41
C GLU A 86 -6.40 -3.74 -13.56
N VAL A 87 -5.65 -4.10 -12.52
CA VAL A 87 -4.99 -3.13 -11.63
C VAL A 87 -3.56 -2.96 -12.12
N TYR A 88 -3.17 -1.69 -12.32
CA TYR A 88 -1.87 -1.33 -12.85
C TYR A 88 -1.10 -0.49 -11.84
N LEU A 89 0.21 -0.76 -11.72
CA LEU A 89 1.13 0.13 -11.01
C LEU A 89 1.40 1.35 -11.90
N ARG A 90 0.95 2.53 -11.46
CA ARG A 90 1.14 3.78 -12.22
C ARG A 90 2.58 4.28 -12.14
N ASP A 91 3.13 4.38 -10.92
CA ASP A 91 4.52 4.77 -10.67
C ASP A 91 4.98 4.27 -9.27
N PHE A 92 6.26 4.43 -8.95
CA PHE A 92 6.83 4.16 -7.64
C PHE A 92 7.91 5.21 -7.28
N SER A 93 8.05 5.49 -5.99
CA SER A 93 9.10 6.36 -5.46
C SER A 93 9.83 5.68 -4.31
N CYS A 94 11.13 5.96 -4.19
CA CYS A 94 11.97 5.42 -3.13
C CYS A 94 12.73 6.56 -2.47
N TYR A 95 12.79 6.55 -1.15
CA TYR A 95 13.58 7.50 -0.40
C TYR A 95 15.04 7.06 -0.32
N ARG A 96 15.96 7.98 -0.64
CA ARG A 96 17.37 7.82 -0.30
C ARG A 96 17.67 8.78 0.85
N PRO A 97 18.01 8.28 2.04
CA PRO A 97 18.34 9.14 3.15
C PRO A 97 19.58 10.01 2.87
N PRO A 98 19.71 11.18 3.51
CA PRO A 98 20.90 12.01 3.45
C PRO A 98 22.15 11.25 3.86
N SER A 99 23.32 11.71 3.42
CA SER A 99 24.60 11.05 3.69
C SER A 99 24.94 10.95 5.18
N PHE A 100 24.42 11.84 6.02
CA PHE A 100 24.61 11.77 7.48
C PHE A 100 23.86 10.59 8.12
N CYS A 101 22.85 10.03 7.44
CA CYS A 101 22.16 8.83 7.90
C CYS A 101 22.87 7.53 7.48
N ARG A 102 24.04 7.59 6.82
CA ARG A 102 24.79 6.40 6.39
C ARG A 102 25.66 5.85 7.53
N VAL A 103 25.60 4.53 7.75
CA VAL A 103 26.44 3.83 8.75
C VAL A 103 27.36 2.81 8.08
N PRO A 104 28.67 3.10 7.98
CA PRO A 104 29.67 2.08 7.68
C PRO A 104 29.78 1.05 8.81
N PHE A 105 30.21 -0.18 8.49
CA PHE A 105 30.31 -1.27 9.48
C PHE A 105 31.24 -0.92 10.64
N SER A 106 32.34 -0.19 10.37
CA SER A 106 33.26 0.25 11.42
C SER A 106 32.55 1.15 12.44
N SER A 107 31.84 2.15 11.96
CA SER A 107 31.09 3.10 12.81
C SER A 107 29.96 2.41 13.58
N PHE A 108 29.30 1.41 12.97
CA PHE A 108 28.29 0.61 13.68
C PHE A 108 28.91 -0.22 14.82
N LEU A 109 30.02 -0.92 14.56
CA LEU A 109 30.68 -1.76 15.55
C LEU A 109 31.30 -0.94 16.68
N GLU A 110 31.87 0.21 16.36
CA GLU A 110 32.39 1.17 17.35
C GLU A 110 31.25 1.68 18.24
N HIS A 111 30.11 2.06 17.64
CA HIS A 111 28.92 2.44 18.40
C HIS A 111 28.46 1.33 19.35
N LEU A 112 28.32 0.10 18.85
CA LEU A 112 27.91 -1.03 19.69
C LEU A 112 28.85 -1.29 20.85
N ALA A 113 30.17 -1.16 20.63
CA ALA A 113 31.17 -1.35 21.68
C ALA A 113 31.17 -0.23 22.74
N MET A 114 30.67 0.96 22.40
CA MET A 114 30.47 2.06 23.36
C MET A 114 29.18 1.90 24.17
N LEU A 115 28.22 1.09 23.73
CA LEU A 115 27.00 0.82 24.48
C LEU A 115 27.29 -0.21 25.58
N GLU A 116 27.05 0.16 26.83
CA GLU A 116 27.20 -0.73 27.99
C GLU A 116 26.20 -1.91 27.98
N THR A 117 25.29 -1.96 26.99
CA THR A 117 24.28 -3.00 26.83
C THR A 117 24.83 -4.28 26.19
N PHE A 118 25.92 -4.21 25.41
CA PHE A 118 26.46 -5.35 24.68
C PHE A 118 27.84 -5.73 25.21
N ASP A 119 28.04 -7.01 25.49
CA ASP A 119 29.35 -7.55 25.81
C ASP A 119 30.17 -7.80 24.52
N ARG A 120 31.46 -8.08 24.69
CA ARG A 120 32.36 -8.30 23.55
C ARG A 120 31.93 -9.47 22.66
N GLU A 121 31.43 -10.55 23.26
CA GLU A 121 30.96 -11.72 22.50
C GLU A 121 29.75 -11.37 21.61
N SER A 122 28.80 -10.58 22.12
CA SER A 122 27.67 -10.08 21.33
C SER A 122 28.12 -9.16 20.19
N VAL A 123 29.09 -8.27 20.44
CA VAL A 123 29.65 -7.39 19.40
C VAL A 123 30.34 -8.20 18.30
N ASP A 124 31.13 -9.21 18.67
CA ASP A 124 31.79 -10.10 17.71
C ASP A 124 30.78 -10.93 16.90
N PHE A 125 29.69 -11.36 17.53
CA PHE A 125 28.59 -12.02 16.84
C PHE A 125 27.92 -11.08 15.83
N MET A 126 27.58 -9.85 16.23
CA MET A 126 26.99 -8.84 15.34
C MET A 126 27.93 -8.49 14.17
N ALA A 127 29.25 -8.45 14.39
CA ALA A 127 30.24 -8.25 13.33
C ALA A 127 30.22 -9.38 12.29
N LYS A 128 30.05 -10.64 12.72
CA LYS A 128 29.89 -11.79 11.81
C LYS A 128 28.58 -11.70 11.03
N VAL A 129 27.47 -11.36 11.70
CA VAL A 129 26.15 -11.16 11.07
C VAL A 129 26.20 -10.06 10.03
N LEU A 130 26.82 -8.92 10.31
CA LEU A 130 26.95 -7.83 9.34
C LEU A 130 27.64 -8.28 8.06
N LYS A 131 28.73 -9.04 8.18
CA LYS A 131 29.50 -9.57 7.03
C LYS A 131 28.71 -10.58 6.19
N SER A 132 27.79 -11.34 6.79
CA SER A 132 27.01 -12.38 6.09
C SER A 132 25.59 -11.94 5.70
N SER A 133 25.09 -10.81 6.21
CA SER A 133 23.71 -10.33 6.01
C SER A 133 23.38 -9.85 4.59
N GLY A 134 24.38 -9.67 3.73
CA GLY A 134 24.21 -9.05 2.41
C GLY A 134 24.03 -7.53 2.44
N GLN A 135 24.11 -6.91 3.63
CA GLN A 135 24.16 -5.45 3.74
C GLN A 135 25.50 -4.90 3.24
N GLY A 136 25.50 -3.66 2.77
CA GLY A 136 26.70 -2.99 2.26
C GLY A 136 27.15 -1.85 3.18
N GLN A 137 28.31 -1.27 2.86
CA GLN A 137 28.82 -0.06 3.55
C GLN A 137 27.97 1.20 3.29
N GLN A 138 26.86 1.08 2.57
CA GLN A 138 25.93 2.15 2.18
C GLN A 138 24.55 1.96 2.82
N THR A 139 24.47 1.18 3.90
CA THR A 139 23.26 1.05 4.71
C THR A 139 23.04 2.33 5.51
N TYR A 140 21.78 2.68 5.74
CA TYR A 140 21.38 3.86 6.50
C TYR A 140 20.64 3.45 7.77
N LEU A 141 20.79 4.23 8.84
CA LEU A 141 20.01 4.12 10.08
C LEU A 141 19.27 5.43 10.36
N PRO A 142 18.18 5.40 11.15
CA PRO A 142 17.50 6.60 11.62
C PRO A 142 18.44 7.49 12.45
N PRO A 143 18.29 8.83 12.39
CA PRO A 143 19.11 9.78 13.16
C PRO A 143 19.13 9.47 14.68
N SER A 144 18.02 8.98 15.22
CA SER A 144 17.87 8.65 16.64
C SER A 144 18.80 7.55 17.13
N LEU A 145 19.30 6.69 16.24
CA LEU A 145 20.24 5.61 16.56
C LEU A 145 21.71 6.05 16.59
N TYR A 146 22.02 7.30 16.23
CA TYR A 146 23.39 7.84 16.29
C TYR A 146 23.74 8.46 17.63
N PHE A 147 22.76 8.67 18.52
CA PHE A 147 23.03 9.16 19.86
C PHE A 147 23.61 8.04 20.72
N ILE A 148 24.45 8.42 21.69
CA ILE A 148 25.00 7.51 22.70
C ILE A 148 24.54 8.02 24.08
N PRO A 149 23.62 7.32 24.77
CA PRO A 149 22.86 6.16 24.29
C PRO A 149 21.83 6.57 23.20
N PRO A 150 21.31 5.60 22.40
CA PRO A 150 20.28 5.87 21.40
C PRO A 150 19.05 6.53 22.01
N ARG A 151 18.28 7.24 21.20
CA ARG A 151 17.02 7.89 21.62
C ARG A 151 15.82 7.09 21.14
N PRO A 152 15.30 6.13 21.93
CA PRO A 152 14.19 5.27 21.52
C PRO A 152 12.83 5.95 21.76
N TYR A 153 12.73 7.26 21.55
CA TYR A 153 11.51 8.01 21.81
C TYR A 153 10.56 7.93 20.62
N HIS A 154 9.26 7.89 20.90
CA HIS A 154 8.24 7.82 19.87
C HIS A 154 8.29 9.04 18.93
N GLU A 155 8.59 10.23 19.45
CA GLU A 155 8.73 11.47 18.68
C GLU A 155 9.81 11.37 17.60
N GLU A 156 10.96 10.79 17.93
CA GLU A 156 12.08 10.59 17.00
C GLU A 156 11.67 9.65 15.83
N SER A 157 10.88 8.62 16.10
CA SER A 157 10.33 7.73 15.06
C SER A 157 9.30 8.43 14.17
N ILE A 158 8.54 9.40 14.73
CA ILE A 158 7.62 10.23 13.95
C ILE A 158 8.40 11.17 13.03
N GLU A 159 9.49 11.77 13.51
CA GLU A 159 10.38 12.59 12.69
C GLU A 159 10.99 11.78 11.53
N GLU A 160 11.42 10.54 11.78
CA GLU A 160 11.90 9.64 10.72
C GLU A 160 10.80 9.37 9.67
N VAL A 161 9.59 9.04 10.13
CA VAL A 161 8.44 8.84 9.25
C VAL A 161 8.20 10.06 8.36
N GLN A 162 8.22 11.27 8.91
CA GLN A 162 8.00 12.49 8.15
C GLN A 162 9.13 12.72 7.15
N MET A 163 10.38 12.50 7.57
CA MET A 163 11.57 12.60 6.73
C MET A 163 11.50 11.65 5.53
N VAL A 164 11.01 10.42 5.72
CA VAL A 164 11.01 9.38 4.68
C VAL A 164 9.75 9.43 3.82
N LEU A 165 8.56 9.48 4.44
CA LEU A 165 7.31 9.26 3.73
C LEU A 165 6.82 10.51 3.00
N PHE A 166 7.02 11.71 3.55
CA PHE A 166 6.52 12.93 2.89
C PHE A 166 7.18 13.18 1.53
N PRO A 167 8.52 13.13 1.38
CA PRO A 167 9.16 13.32 0.07
C PRO A 167 8.81 12.22 -0.93
N VAL A 168 8.61 10.98 -0.45
CA VAL A 168 8.20 9.86 -1.31
C VAL A 168 6.81 10.08 -1.88
N MET A 169 5.86 10.53 -1.06
CA MET A 169 4.50 10.84 -1.50
C MET A 169 4.47 12.03 -2.44
N GLU A 170 5.17 13.12 -2.12
CA GLU A 170 5.27 14.30 -2.99
C GLU A 170 5.86 13.94 -4.36
N GLU A 171 6.95 13.18 -4.39
CA GLU A 171 7.56 12.73 -5.64
C GLU A 171 6.64 11.79 -6.43
N LEU A 172 5.91 10.90 -5.76
CA LEU A 172 4.98 9.98 -6.42
C LEU A 172 3.81 10.74 -7.07
N LEU A 173 3.21 11.68 -6.35
CA LEU A 173 2.16 12.57 -6.86
C LEU A 173 2.68 13.39 -8.05
N ARG A 174 3.88 13.96 -7.93
CA ARG A 174 4.53 14.72 -9.00
C ARG A 174 4.80 13.88 -10.25
N LYS A 175 5.30 12.65 -10.12
CA LYS A 175 5.58 11.76 -11.25
C LYS A 175 4.30 11.31 -11.96
N THR A 176 3.23 11.10 -11.20
CA THR A 176 1.96 10.62 -11.71
C THR A 176 1.06 11.74 -12.26
N ASP A 177 1.43 13.00 -12.04
CA ASP A 177 0.62 14.19 -12.33
C ASP A 177 -0.77 14.10 -11.67
N LEU A 178 -0.76 13.67 -10.40
CA LEU A 178 -1.96 13.53 -9.57
C LEU A 178 -1.88 14.45 -8.37
N SER A 179 -3.03 14.95 -7.94
CA SER A 179 -3.19 15.59 -6.64
C SER A 179 -3.50 14.53 -5.58
N ALA A 180 -3.28 14.86 -4.31
CA ALA A 180 -3.67 13.98 -3.21
C ALA A 180 -5.18 13.67 -3.20
N GLN A 181 -6.01 14.57 -3.74
CA GLN A 181 -7.47 14.40 -3.81
C GLN A 181 -7.90 13.36 -4.86
N ASP A 182 -7.01 13.00 -5.80
CA ASP A 182 -7.28 11.99 -6.83
C ASP A 182 -7.01 10.55 -6.31
N VAL A 183 -6.55 10.41 -5.06
CA VAL A 183 -6.15 9.14 -4.46
C VAL A 183 -7.24 8.60 -3.55
N ASP A 184 -8.08 7.70 -4.05
CA ASP A 184 -9.19 7.13 -3.26
C ASP A 184 -8.72 6.32 -2.02
N ILE A 185 -7.60 5.61 -2.13
CA ILE A 185 -7.15 4.64 -1.12
C ILE A 185 -5.65 4.81 -0.88
N LEU A 186 -5.31 5.10 0.38
CA LEU A 186 -3.94 5.06 0.87
C LEU A 186 -3.70 3.80 1.70
N ILE A 187 -2.77 2.97 1.24
CA ILE A 187 -2.29 1.80 1.98
C ILE A 187 -0.90 2.10 2.55
N VAL A 188 -0.75 1.97 3.87
CA VAL A 188 0.51 2.18 4.57
C VAL A 188 0.87 0.94 5.37
N ASN A 189 2.13 0.51 5.27
CA ASN A 189 2.69 -0.55 6.09
C ASN A 189 3.94 -0.07 6.81
N CYS A 190 3.98 -0.31 8.12
CA CYS A 190 5.14 -0.15 8.96
C CYS A 190 5.17 -1.30 9.96
N SER A 191 6.36 -1.84 10.25
CA SER A 191 6.56 -2.89 11.25
C SER A 191 7.27 -2.41 12.52
N GLY A 192 7.80 -1.18 12.51
CA GLY A 192 8.57 -0.60 13.61
C GLY A 192 7.84 0.47 14.42
N LEU A 193 6.62 0.87 14.02
CA LEU A 193 5.90 1.97 14.65
C LEU A 193 4.38 1.76 14.59
N CYS A 194 3.70 1.99 15.72
CA CYS A 194 2.25 1.96 15.85
C CYS A 194 1.74 3.26 16.53
N PRO A 195 1.78 4.40 15.81
CA PRO A 195 1.52 5.69 16.43
C PRO A 195 0.03 5.96 16.62
N SER A 196 -0.29 6.86 17.54
CA SER A 196 -1.59 7.50 17.67
C SER A 196 -1.43 9.01 17.49
N PRO A 197 -2.00 9.63 16.45
CA PRO A 197 -2.86 9.04 15.41
C PRO A 197 -2.08 8.09 14.46
N SER A 198 -2.81 7.29 13.68
CA SER A 198 -2.20 6.26 12.81
C SER A 198 -1.25 6.87 11.76
N LEU A 199 -0.32 6.07 11.25
CA LEU A 199 0.63 6.51 10.23
C LEU A 199 -0.06 7.04 8.95
N ALA A 200 -1.14 6.38 8.53
CA ALA A 200 -1.98 6.86 7.44
C ALA A 200 -2.59 8.23 7.78
N SER A 201 -3.10 8.42 8.99
CA SER A 201 -3.64 9.71 9.45
C SER A 201 -2.60 10.82 9.45
N ILE A 202 -1.35 10.52 9.82
CA ILE A 202 -0.24 11.49 9.80
C ILE A 202 0.05 11.94 8.35
N ILE A 203 0.12 10.99 7.41
CA ILE A 203 0.35 11.29 5.99
C ILE A 203 -0.81 12.07 5.40
N VAL A 204 -2.03 11.59 5.62
CA VAL A 204 -3.26 12.22 5.14
C VAL A 204 -3.37 13.63 5.69
N HIS A 205 -3.22 13.87 7.00
CA HIS A 205 -3.28 15.22 7.58
C HIS A 205 -2.27 16.19 6.97
N ARG A 206 -1.10 15.70 6.55
CA ARG A 206 -0.10 16.53 5.87
C ARG A 206 -0.50 16.88 4.43
N GLN A 207 -1.09 15.94 3.71
CA GLN A 207 -1.56 16.11 2.32
C GLN A 207 -2.92 16.84 2.25
N GLU A 208 -3.72 16.69 3.31
CA GLU A 208 -5.11 17.11 3.40
C GLU A 208 -5.28 18.34 4.28
N LYS A 209 -5.46 19.43 3.56
CA LYS A 209 -6.58 20.32 3.84
C LYS A 209 -7.94 19.80 3.31
N SER A 210 -8.18 18.50 3.04
CA SER A 210 -9.54 17.89 2.92
C SER A 210 -9.58 16.37 2.65
N TYR A 211 -10.32 15.69 3.53
CA TYR A 211 -10.83 14.30 3.67
C TYR A 211 -10.58 13.19 2.62
N LEU A 212 -9.90 12.13 3.06
CA LEU A 212 -9.83 10.79 2.47
C LEU A 212 -10.19 9.70 3.50
N GLN A 213 -10.94 8.70 3.03
CA GLN A 213 -11.26 7.49 3.78
C GLN A 213 -10.12 6.47 3.62
N ALA A 214 -9.33 6.26 4.68
CA ALA A 214 -8.27 5.26 4.70
C ALA A 214 -8.85 3.84 4.85
N LEU A 215 -8.63 2.96 3.87
CA LEU A 215 -8.95 1.53 3.96
C LEU A 215 -7.68 0.72 4.28
N PHE A 216 -7.70 0.01 5.41
CA PHE A 216 -6.54 -0.70 5.96
C PHE A 216 -6.37 -2.10 5.36
N HIS A 217 -5.23 -2.38 4.72
CA HIS A 217 -4.71 -3.74 4.57
C HIS A 217 -3.17 -3.75 4.45
N VAL A 218 -2.52 -4.53 5.31
CA VAL A 218 -1.06 -4.54 5.56
C VAL A 218 -0.30 -5.28 4.46
N LEU A 219 0.42 -4.57 3.58
CA LEU A 219 1.47 -5.13 2.71
C LEU A 219 2.60 -4.10 2.47
N LYS A 220 3.85 -4.59 2.32
CA LYS A 220 5.15 -3.89 2.43
C LYS A 220 5.47 -2.82 1.36
N TYR A 221 4.47 -2.18 0.77
CA TYR A 221 4.63 -1.19 -0.29
C TYR A 221 3.59 -0.08 -0.11
N ILE A 222 4.02 1.18 -0.20
CA ILE A 222 3.09 2.29 -0.49
C ILE A 222 2.73 2.13 -1.96
N SER A 223 1.57 1.54 -2.22
CA SER A 223 1.00 1.43 -3.56
C SER A 223 -0.19 2.36 -3.63
N MET A 224 -0.07 3.42 -4.43
CA MET A 224 -1.16 4.36 -4.68
C MET A 224 -2.01 3.80 -5.82
N ILE A 225 -3.27 3.45 -5.51
CA ILE A 225 -4.23 3.02 -6.53
C ILE A 225 -5.04 4.26 -6.91
N ALA A 226 -4.73 4.83 -8.07
CA ALA A 226 -5.58 5.82 -8.72
C ALA A 226 -6.52 5.11 -9.70
N LYS A 227 -7.80 5.52 -9.75
CA LYS A 227 -8.75 5.05 -10.77
C LYS A 227 -8.49 5.70 -12.13
#